data_AF-A0A2E7ETA5-F1
#
_entry.id   AF-A0A2E7ETA5-F1
#
_cell.length_a   1.000
_cell.length_b   1.000
_cell.length_c   1.000
_cell.angle_alpha   90.00
_cell.angle_beta   90.00
_cell.angle_gamma   90.00
#
_symmetry.space_group_name_H-M   'P 1'
#
loop_
_entity.id
_entity.type
_entity.pdbx_description
1 polymer ?
#
loop_
_entity_poly.entity_id
_entity_poly.type
_entity_poly.pdbx_seq_one_letter_code
_entity_poly.pdbx_strand_id
1 'polypeptide(L)'
;MAKEKNVADVSFIQDLFSFGVYKRNQGRVTRQLTFAALGVTLLLGCWQLHNTIKSPSDESWMHGTGLDYLIPAGILAIGLWISYRVVNYPQFSDFLIAVEAEMTKVSWPSRTELIRSSLVVIILMFFLAGVLFGFDIIWRQLFILMGIIPEPPQT
;
A
#
# COMPACT_ATOMS: atom_id res chain seq x y z
N MET A 1 46.36 20.39 -4.86
CA MET A 1 45.81 19.39 -5.79
C MET A 1 44.83 18.52 -5.02
N ALA A 2 43.56 18.94 -5.00
CA ALA A 2 42.48 18.12 -4.44
C ALA A 2 42.30 16.93 -5.37
N LYS A 3 42.58 15.74 -4.86
CA LYS A 3 42.26 14.49 -5.54
C LYS A 3 40.74 14.36 -5.48
N GLU A 4 40.06 14.82 -6.53
CA GLU A 4 38.66 14.48 -6.77
C GLU A 4 38.57 12.96 -6.79
N LYS A 5 38.19 12.42 -5.63
CA LYS A 5 37.77 11.04 -5.51
C LYS A 5 36.40 11.05 -6.19
N ASN A 6 36.40 10.80 -7.49
CA ASN A 6 35.23 10.29 -8.21
C ASN A 6 34.83 9.02 -7.44
N VAL A 7 33.99 9.21 -6.42
CA VAL A 7 33.26 8.15 -5.76
C VAL A 7 32.35 7.67 -6.85
N ALA A 8 32.82 6.61 -7.51
CA ALA A 8 32.18 6.01 -8.64
C ALA A 8 30.67 5.98 -8.40
N ASP A 9 29.92 6.62 -9.30
CA ASP A 9 28.63 6.10 -9.72
C ASP A 9 28.87 4.64 -10.08
N VAL A 10 28.79 3.76 -9.08
CA VAL A 10 28.68 2.32 -9.30
C VAL A 10 27.38 2.21 -10.06
N SER A 11 27.53 2.07 -11.38
CA SER A 11 26.47 2.27 -12.35
C SER A 11 25.30 1.40 -11.94
N PHE A 12 24.15 2.02 -11.67
CA PHE A 12 22.90 1.35 -11.30
C PHE A 12 22.60 0.11 -12.16
N ILE A 13 23.00 0.15 -13.44
CA ILE A 13 22.90 -0.95 -14.40
C ILE A 13 23.85 -2.10 -14.07
N GLN A 14 25.11 -1.84 -13.69
CA GLN A 14 26.04 -2.87 -13.24
C GLN A 14 25.54 -3.52 -11.94
N ASP A 15 24.96 -2.71 -11.06
CA ASP A 15 24.28 -3.17 -9.84
C ASP A 15 22.89 -3.78 -10.08
N LEU A 16 22.38 -3.85 -11.30
CA LEU A 16 21.24 -4.71 -11.64
C LEU A 16 21.69 -6.14 -11.96
N PHE A 17 22.95 -6.34 -12.35
CA PHE A 17 23.51 -7.64 -12.72
C PHE A 17 24.45 -8.27 -11.67
N SER A 18 24.75 -7.59 -10.55
CA SER A 18 25.75 -8.04 -9.55
C SER A 18 25.17 -8.90 -8.39
N PHE A 19 25.36 -10.21 -8.31
CA PHE A 19 24.69 -11.06 -7.29
C PHE A 19 25.05 -10.84 -5.80
N GLY A 20 25.79 -9.78 -5.45
CA GLY A 20 26.24 -9.49 -4.09
C GLY A 20 25.15 -8.92 -3.17
N VAL A 21 25.04 -9.45 -1.94
CA VAL A 21 24.18 -8.89 -0.90
C VAL A 21 24.98 -7.88 -0.07
N TYR A 22 24.65 -6.60 -0.20
CA TYR A 22 25.26 -5.52 0.59
C TYR A 22 24.84 -5.62 2.07
N LYS A 23 25.82 -5.61 3.00
CA LYS A 23 25.66 -5.66 4.48
C LYS A 23 24.53 -6.56 4.98
N ARG A 24 24.71 -7.88 4.88
CA ARG A 24 23.69 -8.91 5.16
C ARG A 24 23.10 -8.92 6.58
N ASN A 25 23.71 -8.27 7.58
CA ASN A 25 23.26 -8.35 8.98
C ASN A 25 22.48 -7.13 9.50
N GLN A 26 22.38 -6.05 8.74
CA GLN A 26 21.70 -4.80 9.13
C GLN A 26 20.53 -4.51 8.18
N GLY A 27 19.44 -3.89 8.66
CA GLY A 27 18.31 -3.56 7.80
C GLY A 27 17.43 -4.74 7.40
N ARG A 28 17.56 -5.90 8.07
CA ARG A 28 16.94 -7.16 7.60
C ARG A 28 15.42 -7.05 7.53
N VAL A 29 14.79 -6.58 8.61
CA VAL A 29 13.33 -6.50 8.70
C VAL A 29 12.80 -5.49 7.70
N THR A 30 13.37 -4.28 7.66
CA THR A 30 12.94 -3.23 6.73
C THR A 30 13.10 -3.66 5.28
N ARG A 31 14.22 -4.29 4.90
CA ARG A 31 14.45 -4.78 3.52
C ARG A 31 13.48 -5.87 3.13
N GLN A 32 13.25 -6.86 4.01
CA GLN A 32 12.28 -7.92 3.75
C GLN A 32 10.86 -7.37 3.63
N LEU A 33 10.50 -6.39 4.46
CA LEU A 33 9.19 -5.77 4.44
C LEU A 33 8.98 -4.92 3.19
N THR A 34 9.98 -4.13 2.77
CA THR A 34 9.91 -3.37 1.50
C THR A 34 9.84 -4.31 0.30
N PHE A 35 10.65 -5.38 0.27
CA PHE A 35 10.57 -6.40 -0.78
C PHE A 35 9.20 -7.08 -0.81
N ALA A 36 8.65 -7.45 0.36
CA ALA A 36 7.33 -8.05 0.46
C ALA A 36 6.23 -7.09 -0.01
N ALA A 37 6.30 -5.81 0.36
CA ALA A 37 5.32 -4.80 -0.07
C ALA A 37 5.34 -4.60 -1.60
N LEU A 38 6.54 -4.49 -2.19
CA LEU A 38 6.70 -4.42 -3.64
C LEU A 38 6.20 -5.71 -4.31
N GLY A 39 6.54 -6.87 -3.75
CA GLY A 39 6.09 -8.17 -4.24
C GLY A 39 4.57 -8.31 -4.23
N VAL A 40 3.91 -7.98 -3.11
CA VAL A 40 2.44 -8.02 -3.01
C VAL A 40 1.80 -7.06 -4.00
N THR A 41 2.33 -5.84 -4.15
CA THR A 41 1.81 -4.88 -5.13
C THR A 41 1.92 -5.42 -6.56
N LEU A 42 3.05 -6.02 -6.92
CA LEU A 42 3.24 -6.66 -8.22
C LEU A 42 2.32 -7.87 -8.41
N LEU A 43 2.16 -8.70 -7.38
CA LEU A 43 1.24 -9.85 -7.41
C LEU A 43 -0.19 -9.41 -7.68
N LEU A 44 -0.67 -8.38 -6.96
CA LEU A 44 -2.00 -7.84 -7.16
C LEU A 44 -2.16 -7.21 -8.56
N GLY A 45 -1.14 -6.50 -9.04
CA GLY A 45 -1.13 -5.95 -10.40
C GLY A 45 -1.17 -7.03 -11.49
N CYS A 46 -0.37 -8.08 -11.36
CA CYS A 46 -0.36 -9.21 -12.29
C CYS A 46 -1.65 -10.04 -12.21
N TRP A 47 -2.24 -10.17 -11.02
CA TRP A 47 -3.54 -10.82 -10.84
C TRP A 47 -4.66 -10.01 -11.52
N GLN A 48 -4.67 -8.70 -11.35
CA GLN A 48 -5.62 -7.82 -12.03
C GLN A 48 -5.45 -7.89 -13.55
N LEU A 49 -4.20 -7.89 -14.04
CA LEU A 49 -3.90 -8.03 -15.47
C LEU A 49 -4.42 -9.36 -16.04
N HIS A 50 -4.20 -10.47 -15.32
CA HIS A 50 -4.73 -11.78 -15.71
C HIS A 50 -6.26 -11.79 -15.77
N ASN A 51 -6.93 -11.17 -14.79
CA ASN A 51 -8.39 -11.09 -14.78
C ASN A 51 -8.94 -10.24 -15.94
N THR A 52 -8.25 -9.17 -16.34
CA THR A 52 -8.63 -8.36 -17.51
C THR A 52 -8.48 -9.14 -18.82
N ILE A 53 -7.39 -9.89 -18.99
CA ILE A 53 -7.14 -10.71 -20.21
C ILE A 53 -8.20 -11.83 -20.34
N LYS A 54 -8.68 -12.37 -19.21
CA LYS A 54 -9.71 -13.41 -19.18
C LYS A 54 -11.14 -12.88 -19.24
N SER A 55 -11.36 -11.57 -19.46
CA SER A 55 -12.70 -11.00 -19.50
C SER A 55 -13.53 -11.67 -20.61
N PRO A 56 -14.72 -12.23 -20.32
CA PRO A 56 -15.54 -12.96 -21.30
C PRO A 56 -16.02 -12.15 -22.51
N SER A 57 -15.80 -10.83 -22.52
CA SER A 57 -16.28 -9.91 -23.55
C SER A 57 -15.30 -9.68 -24.71
N ASP A 58 -14.03 -10.06 -24.56
CA ASP A 58 -12.99 -9.71 -25.53
C ASP A 58 -12.48 -10.95 -26.27
N GLU A 59 -12.79 -11.04 -27.57
CA GLU A 59 -12.11 -11.94 -28.53
C GLU A 59 -10.64 -11.52 -28.72
N SER A 60 -9.87 -11.58 -27.65
CA SER A 60 -8.43 -11.33 -27.69
C SER A 60 -7.74 -12.52 -28.34
N TRP A 61 -6.85 -12.25 -29.30
CA TRP A 61 -6.03 -13.22 -30.05
C TRP A 61 -5.16 -14.15 -29.18
N MET A 62 -5.17 -13.95 -27.87
CA MET A 62 -4.32 -14.61 -26.88
C MET A 62 -5.10 -15.70 -26.12
N HIS A 63 -6.43 -15.62 -26.11
CA HIS A 63 -7.32 -16.51 -25.37
C HIS A 63 -7.14 -17.98 -25.78
N GLY A 64 -6.68 -18.81 -24.85
CA GLY A 64 -6.56 -20.27 -25.03
C GLY A 64 -5.20 -20.78 -25.54
N THR A 65 -4.24 -19.90 -25.78
CA THR A 65 -2.87 -20.28 -26.24
C THR A 65 -1.88 -20.55 -25.09
N GLY A 66 -2.33 -20.42 -23.83
CA GLY A 66 -1.47 -20.50 -22.63
C GLY A 66 -0.63 -19.23 -22.39
N LEU A 67 -0.58 -18.32 -23.36
CA LEU A 67 0.07 -17.00 -23.24
C LEU A 67 -0.58 -16.12 -22.16
N ASP A 68 -1.87 -16.36 -21.87
CA ASP A 68 -2.66 -15.68 -20.82
C ASP A 68 -2.07 -15.83 -19.41
N TYR A 69 -1.28 -16.89 -19.19
CA TYR A 69 -0.56 -17.11 -17.93
C TYR A 69 0.92 -16.72 -18.04
N LEU A 70 1.54 -16.95 -19.21
CA LEU A 70 2.97 -16.70 -19.41
C LEU A 70 3.33 -15.22 -19.35
N ILE A 71 2.48 -14.33 -19.85
CA ILE A 71 2.76 -12.89 -19.86
C ILE A 71 2.66 -12.28 -18.46
N PRO A 72 1.56 -12.47 -17.71
CA PRO A 72 1.51 -12.00 -16.32
C PRO A 72 2.60 -12.64 -15.45
N ALA A 73 2.91 -13.93 -15.64
CA ALA A 73 3.98 -14.61 -14.90
C ALA A 73 5.37 -14.07 -15.25
N GLY A 74 5.65 -13.77 -16.52
CA GLY A 74 6.91 -13.17 -16.96
C GLY A 74 7.11 -11.76 -16.39
N ILE A 75 6.07 -10.93 -16.43
CA ILE A 75 6.07 -9.58 -15.82
C ILE A 75 6.32 -9.68 -14.31
N LEU A 76 5.65 -10.62 -13.64
CA LEU A 76 5.83 -10.86 -12.21
C LEU A 76 7.27 -11.27 -11.89
N ALA A 77 7.85 -12.21 -12.65
CA ALA A 77 9.22 -12.67 -12.45
C ALA A 77 10.25 -11.54 -12.63
N ILE A 78 10.11 -10.75 -13.70
CA ILE A 78 10.97 -9.58 -13.96
C ILE A 78 10.78 -8.52 -12.87
N GLY A 79 9.53 -8.25 -12.47
CA GLY A 79 9.20 -7.29 -11.43
C GLY A 79 9.77 -7.69 -10.06
N LEU A 80 9.67 -8.97 -9.69
CA LEU A 80 10.27 -9.50 -8.46
C LEU A 80 11.79 -9.43 -8.49
N TRP A 81 12.41 -9.72 -9.65
CA TRP A 81 13.84 -9.58 -9.83
C TRP A 81 14.28 -8.12 -9.61
N ILE A 82 13.65 -7.17 -10.30
CA ILE A 82 13.95 -5.74 -10.14
C ILE A 82 13.75 -5.30 -8.69
N SER A 83 12.65 -5.72 -8.05
CA SER A 83 12.36 -5.40 -6.65
C SER A 83 13.45 -5.93 -5.72
N TYR A 84 13.92 -7.16 -5.93
CA TYR A 84 15.05 -7.72 -5.18
C TYR A 84 16.34 -6.91 -5.40
N ARG A 85 16.62 -6.47 -6.63
CA ARG A 85 17.82 -5.68 -6.94
C ARG A 85 17.78 -4.30 -6.30
N VAL A 86 16.67 -3.59 -6.43
CA VAL A 86 16.49 -2.24 -5.86
C VAL A 86 16.64 -2.26 -4.34
N VAL A 87 16.04 -3.25 -3.66
CA VAL A 87 16.15 -3.40 -2.20
C VAL A 87 17.58 -3.72 -1.73
N ASN A 88 18.41 -4.28 -2.60
CA ASN A 88 19.80 -4.62 -2.31
C ASN A 88 20.82 -3.60 -2.82
N TYR A 89 20.36 -2.54 -3.52
CA TYR A 89 21.22 -1.45 -3.98
C TYR A 89 21.84 -0.72 -2.79
N PRO A 90 23.16 -0.44 -2.77
CA PRO A 90 23.86 0.06 -1.58
C PRO A 90 23.26 1.36 -1.02
N GLN A 91 22.95 2.34 -1.87
CA GLN A 91 22.38 3.61 -1.42
C GLN A 91 20.98 3.45 -0.80
N PHE A 92 20.13 2.64 -1.42
CA PHE A 92 18.78 2.38 -0.90
C PHE A 92 18.82 1.52 0.36
N SER A 93 19.74 0.55 0.41
CA SER A 93 19.98 -0.28 1.60
C SER A 93 20.44 0.54 2.80
N ASP A 94 21.39 1.47 2.60
CA ASP A 94 21.84 2.36 3.66
C ASP A 94 20.71 3.29 4.15
N PHE A 95 19.83 3.75 3.24
CA PHE A 95 18.59 4.46 3.63
C PHE A 95 17.67 3.59 4.48
N LEU A 96 17.38 2.36 4.07
CA LEU A 96 16.51 1.45 4.84
C LEU A 96 17.09 1.11 6.22
N ILE A 97 18.41 1.00 6.34
CA ILE A 97 19.10 0.83 7.63
C ILE A 97 18.93 2.09 8.50
N ALA A 98 19.07 3.28 7.92
CA ALA A 98 18.85 4.53 8.64
C ALA A 98 17.39 4.67 9.12
N VAL A 99 16.41 4.29 8.30
CA VAL A 99 14.98 4.26 8.68
C VAL A 99 14.74 3.26 9.81
N GLU A 100 15.33 2.06 9.77
CA GLU A 100 15.23 1.09 10.87
C GLU A 100 15.76 1.67 12.19
N ALA A 101 16.90 2.35 12.14
CA ALA A 101 17.49 3.02 13.29
C ALA A 101 16.61 4.18 13.80
N GLU A 102 15.97 4.93 12.90
CA GLU A 102 15.06 6.02 13.26
C GLU A 102 13.74 5.50 13.87
N MET A 103 13.20 4.42 13.32
CA MET A 103 11.98 3.77 13.85
C MET A 103 12.21 3.21 15.26
N THR A 104 13.43 2.80 15.59
CA THR A 104 13.78 2.36 16.95
C THR A 104 13.73 3.50 17.97
N LYS A 105 13.85 4.75 17.54
CA LYS A 105 13.72 5.93 18.41
C LYS A 105 12.27 6.29 18.71
N VAL A 106 11.32 5.82 17.90
CA VAL A 106 9.90 6.12 18.07
C VAL A 106 9.35 5.24 19.19
N SER A 107 9.03 5.85 20.33
CA SER A 107 8.31 5.18 21.41
C SER A 107 6.84 5.04 21.04
N TRP A 108 6.46 3.87 20.54
CA TRP A 108 5.06 3.56 20.26
C TRP A 108 4.23 3.52 21.55
N PRO A 109 3.04 4.13 21.56
CA PRO A 109 2.16 4.15 22.72
C PRO A 109 1.78 2.72 23.14
N SER A 110 1.62 2.54 24.45
CA SER A 110 1.18 1.26 25.01
C SER A 110 -0.23 0.90 24.52
N ARG A 111 -0.56 -0.40 24.46
CA ARG A 111 -1.91 -0.86 24.05
C ARG A 111 -3.02 -0.18 24.85
N THR A 112 -2.80 0.04 26.14
CA THR A 112 -3.75 0.73 27.03
C THR A 112 -3.93 2.19 26.67
N GLU A 113 -2.86 2.89 26.28
CA GLU A 113 -2.92 4.29 25.87
C GLU A 113 -3.61 4.46 24.51
N LEU A 114 -3.31 3.56 23.56
CA LEU A 114 -3.99 3.50 22.26
C LEU A 114 -5.50 3.29 22.40
N ILE A 115 -5.92 2.36 23.25
CA ILE A 115 -7.34 2.09 23.49
C ILE A 115 -8.01 3.30 24.14
N ARG A 116 -7.39 3.90 25.16
CA ARG A 116 -7.95 5.07 25.85
C ARG A 116 -8.10 6.26 24.90
N SER A 117 -7.09 6.56 24.08
CA SER A 117 -7.13 7.68 23.14
C SER A 117 -8.15 7.46 22.02
N SER A 118 -8.22 6.24 21.47
CA SER A 118 -9.16 5.92 20.40
C SER A 118 -10.61 5.81 20.89
N LEU A 119 -10.83 5.33 22.12
CA LEU A 119 -12.16 5.19 22.71
C LEU A 119 -12.86 6.55 22.87
N VAL A 120 -12.12 7.61 23.26
CA VAL A 120 -12.67 8.97 23.33
C VAL A 120 -13.17 9.43 21.96
N VAL A 121 -12.38 9.19 20.91
CA VAL A 121 -12.74 9.57 19.53
C VAL A 121 -13.97 8.79 19.06
N ILE A 122 -14.03 7.48 19.34
CA ILE A 122 -15.17 6.64 18.96
C ILE A 122 -16.45 7.12 19.66
N ILE A 123 -16.39 7.41 20.96
CA ILE A 123 -17.53 7.95 21.71
C ILE A 123 -17.97 9.30 21.12
N LEU A 124 -17.03 10.19 20.81
CA LEU A 124 -17.35 11.49 20.19
C LEU A 124 -18.00 11.32 18.82
N MET A 125 -17.52 10.39 17.99
CA MET A 125 -18.12 10.08 16.69
C MET A 125 -19.57 9.60 16.85
N PHE A 126 -19.84 8.67 17.76
CA PHE A 126 -21.20 8.19 18.02
C PHE A 126 -22.11 9.26 18.62
N PHE A 127 -21.59 10.08 19.53
CA PHE A 127 -22.34 11.19 20.09
C PHE A 127 -22.74 12.20 19.01
N LEU A 128 -21.79 12.63 18.17
CA LEU A 128 -22.06 13.55 17.09
C LEU A 128 -23.02 12.94 16.05
N ALA A 129 -22.84 11.66 15.70
CA ALA A 129 -23.77 10.95 14.82
C ALA A 129 -25.19 10.91 15.41
N GLY A 130 -25.33 10.69 16.72
CA GLY A 130 -26.61 10.73 17.42
C GLY A 130 -27.25 12.13 17.42
N VAL A 131 -26.45 13.19 17.61
CA VAL A 131 -26.92 14.58 17.52
C VAL A 131 -27.40 14.90 16.11
N LEU A 132 -26.62 14.56 15.08
CA LEU A 132 -27.00 14.75 13.68
C LEU A 132 -28.28 13.99 13.34
N PHE A 133 -28.38 12.73 13.74
CA PHE A 133 -29.59 11.93 13.57
C PHE A 133 -30.81 12.56 14.28
N GLY A 134 -30.61 13.13 15.47
CA GLY A 134 -31.65 13.89 16.17
C GLY A 134 -32.12 15.11 15.37
N PHE A 135 -31.20 15.89 14.82
CA PHE A 135 -31.53 17.00 13.93
C PHE A 135 -32.25 16.53 12.67
N ASP A 136 -31.83 15.44 12.04
CA ASP A 136 -32.48 14.88 10.86
C ASP A 136 -33.96 14.54 11.13
N ILE A 137 -34.27 13.99 12.32
CA ILE A 137 -35.65 13.74 12.74
C ILE A 137 -36.42 15.04 12.93
N ILE A 138 -35.85 16.02 13.65
CA ILE A 138 -36.51 17.31 13.91
C ILE A 138 -36.83 18.01 12.60
N TRP A 139 -35.86 18.11 11.69
CA TRP A 139 -36.04 18.73 10.38
C TRP A 139 -37.07 18.00 9.54
N ARG A 140 -37.04 16.67 9.52
CA ARG A 140 -38.05 15.85 8.82
C ARG A 140 -39.46 16.18 9.31
N GLN A 141 -39.68 16.20 10.62
CA GLN A 141 -41.02 16.47 11.17
C GLN A 141 -41.47 17.90 10.92
N LEU A 142 -40.55 18.87 11.01
CA LEU A 142 -40.83 20.27 10.69
C LEU A 142 -41.25 20.43 9.22
N PHE A 143 -40.54 19.78 8.29
CA PHE A 143 -40.88 19.83 6.86
C PHE A 143 -42.20 19.12 6.51
N ILE A 144 -42.55 18.04 7.23
CA ILE A 144 -43.87 17.39 7.11
C ILE A 144 -44.97 18.35 7.60
N LEU A 145 -44.78 18.98 8.77
CA LEU A 145 -45.75 19.94 9.32
C LEU A 145 -45.98 21.15 8.41
N MET A 146 -44.93 21.64 7.75
CA MET A 146 -45.04 22.74 6.78
C MET A 146 -45.61 22.30 5.41
N GLY A 147 -45.92 21.01 5.21
CA GLY A 147 -46.52 20.50 3.97
C GLY A 147 -45.56 20.45 2.78
N ILE A 148 -44.24 20.56 3.00
CA ILE A 148 -43.22 20.47 1.95
C ILE A 148 -42.97 19.00 1.58
N ILE A 149 -43.11 18.08 2.54
CA ILE A 149 -42.90 16.64 2.36
C ILE A 149 -44.20 15.89 2.63
N PRO A 150 -44.72 15.07 1.69
CA PRO A 150 -45.86 14.20 1.93
C PRO A 150 -45.57 13.20 3.04
N GLU A 151 -46.53 12.99 3.94
CA GLU A 151 -46.40 11.97 4.98
C GLU A 151 -46.20 10.58 4.35
N PRO A 152 -45.27 9.76 4.88
CA PRO A 152 -45.09 8.40 4.37
C PRO A 152 -46.40 7.61 4.54
N PRO A 153 -46.77 6.76 3.57
CA PRO A 153 -48.01 5.98 3.64
C PRO A 153 -47.98 5.10 4.89
N GLN A 154 -49.02 5.21 5.73
CA GLN A 154 -49.20 4.33 6.88
C GLN A 154 -49.66 2.96 6.35
N THR A 155 -48.79 1.95 6.43
CA THR A 155 -49.16 0.53 6.29
C THR A 155 -49.75 0.01 7.58
#